data_AF-K0VYM6-F1
#
_entry.id   AF-K0VYM6-F1
#
_cell.length_a   1.000
_cell.length_b   1.000
_cell.length_c   1.000
_cell.angle_alpha   90.00
_cell.angle_beta   90.00
_cell.angle_gamma   90.00
#
_symmetry.space_group_name_H-M   'P 1'
#
loop_
_entity.id
_entity.type
_entity.pdbx_description
1 polymer ?
#
loop_
_entity_poly.entity_id
_entity_poly.type
_entity_poly.pdbx_seq_one_letter_code
_entity_poly.pdbx_strand_id
1 'polypeptide(L)' 'MALTPPEHQHSEAVVQAAQWLAEQAPAPQPIIPAIRERFGLSALEACEAAALSNKFRIYRKAHG' A
#
# COMPACT_ATOMS: atom_id res chain seq x y z
N MET A 1 -1.38 -25.94 11.72
CA MET A 1 -2.06 -25.49 10.48
C MET A 1 -1.27 -24.31 9.93
N ALA A 2 -0.41 -24.55 8.94
CA ALA A 2 0.36 -23.51 8.28
C ALA A 2 -0.56 -22.81 7.28
N LEU A 3 -0.77 -21.51 7.47
CA LEU A 3 -1.55 -20.69 6.56
C LEU A 3 -0.84 -20.64 5.21
N THR A 4 -1.63 -20.75 4.15
CA THR A 4 -1.26 -20.94 2.75
C THR A 4 -0.33 -19.81 2.25
N PRO A 5 0.77 -20.13 1.54
CA PRO A 5 1.79 -19.17 1.13
C PRO A 5 1.37 -18.03 0.16
N PRO A 6 0.36 -18.15 -0.72
CA PRO A 6 0.05 -17.03 -1.63
C PRO A 6 -0.62 -15.84 -0.91
N GLU A 7 -1.51 -16.09 0.04
CA GLU A 7 -2.33 -15.03 0.66
C GLU A 7 -1.51 -14.07 1.55
N HIS A 8 -0.44 -14.58 2.16
CA HIS A 8 0.46 -13.75 2.96
C HIS A 8 1.28 -12.79 2.09
N GLN A 9 1.83 -13.29 0.97
CA GLN A 9 2.66 -12.49 0.06
C GLN A 9 1.89 -11.31 -0.54
N HIS A 10 0.61 -11.50 -0.88
CA HIS A 10 -0.26 -10.42 -1.35
C HIS A 10 -0.50 -9.36 -0.27
N SER A 11 -0.80 -9.81 0.95
CA SER A 11 -1.02 -8.91 2.09
C SER A 11 0.22 -8.07 2.41
N GLU A 12 1.41 -8.67 2.33
CA GLU A 12 2.69 -7.99 2.55
C GLU A 12 2.97 -6.93 1.47
N ALA A 13 2.74 -7.26 0.19
CA ALA A 13 2.94 -6.33 -0.92
C ALA A 13 2.01 -5.10 -0.85
N VAL A 14 0.74 -5.29 -0.43
CA VAL A 14 -0.22 -4.21 -0.18
C VAL A 14 0.28 -3.28 0.93
N VAL A 15 0.76 -3.85 2.04
CA VAL A 15 1.28 -3.06 3.18
C VAL A 15 2.52 -2.26 2.76
N GLN A 16 3.47 -2.87 2.04
CA GLN A 16 4.65 -2.18 1.54
C GLN A 16 4.30 -1.04 0.58
N ALA A 17 3.36 -1.28 -0.35
CA ALA A 17 2.88 -0.25 -1.27
C ALA A 17 2.25 0.94 -0.54
N ALA A 18 1.46 0.66 0.50
CA ALA A 18 0.82 1.68 1.32
C ALA A 18 1.81 2.51 2.15
N GLN A 19 2.81 1.85 2.74
CA GLN A 19 3.89 2.54 3.47
C GLN A 19 4.65 3.47 2.54
N TRP A 20 5.07 2.96 1.38
CA TRP A 20 5.74 3.77 0.38
C TRP A 20 4.89 4.97 -0.05
N LEU A 21 3.61 4.78 -0.35
CA LEU A 21 2.72 5.89 -0.74
C LEU A 21 2.56 6.92 0.39
N ALA A 22 2.55 6.49 1.65
CA ALA A 22 2.49 7.38 2.81
C ALA A 22 3.76 8.23 2.96
N GLU A 23 4.91 7.75 2.48
CA GLU A 23 6.17 8.49 2.43
C GLU A 23 6.22 9.52 1.31
N GLN A 24 5.45 9.35 0.23
CA GLN A 24 5.51 10.27 -0.90
C GLN A 24 4.91 11.65 -0.60
N ALA A 25 5.74 12.68 -0.81
CA ALA A 25 5.40 14.09 -0.72
C ALA A 25 6.18 14.87 -1.79
N PRO A 26 5.55 15.25 -2.93
CA PRO A 26 4.13 15.11 -3.26
C PRO A 26 3.71 13.68 -3.64
N ALA A 27 2.42 13.37 -3.49
CA ALA A 27 1.88 12.06 -3.85
C ALA A 27 1.94 11.85 -5.38
N PRO A 28 2.32 10.65 -5.87
CA PRO A 28 2.35 10.35 -7.29
C PRO A 28 0.93 10.39 -7.88
N GLN A 29 0.78 10.98 -9.07
CA GLN A 29 -0.50 11.02 -9.78
C GLN A 29 -0.32 10.44 -11.19
N PRO A 30 -1.18 9.49 -11.61
CA PRO A 30 -2.26 8.86 -10.86
C PRO A 30 -1.78 7.79 -9.86
N ILE A 31 -2.36 7.78 -8.65
CA ILE A 31 -1.91 6.93 -7.51
C ILE A 31 -2.01 5.43 -7.81
N ILE A 32 -3.17 4.97 -8.30
CA ILE A 32 -3.44 3.54 -8.49
C ILE A 32 -2.53 2.92 -9.57
N PRO A 33 -2.38 3.51 -10.78
CA PRO A 33 -1.41 3.01 -11.75
C PRO A 33 0.02 3.00 -11.21
N ALA A 34 0.45 4.07 -10.53
CA ALA A 34 1.80 4.15 -9.97
C ALA A 34 2.11 3.02 -8.96
N ILE A 35 1.14 2.65 -8.10
CA ILE A 35 1.30 1.52 -7.18
C ILE A 35 1.32 0.19 -7.95
N ARG A 36 0.41 -0.01 -8.91
CA ARG A 36 0.30 -1.26 -9.68
C ARG A 36 1.57 -1.54 -10.48
N GLU A 37 2.08 -0.54 -11.19
CA GLU A 37 3.29 -0.67 -12.01
C GLU A 37 4.53 -0.94 -11.15
N ARG A 38 4.58 -0.38 -9.93
CA ARG A 38 5.73 -0.47 -9.05
C ARG A 38 5.79 -1.77 -8.25
N PHE A 39 4.65 -2.26 -7.80
CA PHE A 39 4.56 -3.43 -6.91
C PHE A 39 3.94 -4.67 -7.59
N GLY A 40 3.52 -4.57 -8.85
CA GLY A 40 2.88 -5.67 -9.59
C GLY A 40 1.48 -6.04 -9.07
N LEU A 41 0.84 -5.13 -8.35
CA LEU A 41 -0.45 -5.36 -7.68
C LEU A 41 -1.64 -5.31 -8.65
N SER A 42 -2.68 -6.05 -8.33
CA SER A 42 -3.99 -5.91 -8.97
C SER A 42 -4.62 -4.55 -8.65
N ALA A 43 -5.68 -4.20 -9.39
CA ALA A 43 -6.41 -2.96 -9.14
C ALA A 43 -7.06 -2.92 -7.74
N LEU A 44 -7.51 -4.07 -7.23
CA LEU A 44 -8.08 -4.19 -5.88
C LEU A 44 -7.01 -3.92 -4.81
N GLU A 45 -5.90 -4.65 -4.88
CA GLU A 45 -4.77 -4.51 -3.95
C GLU A 45 -4.20 -3.08 -3.94
N ALA A 46 -4.14 -2.43 -5.10
CA ALA A 46 -3.69 -1.04 -5.19
C ALA A 46 -4.68 -0.05 -4.54
N CYS A 47 -5.99 -0.29 -4.65
CA CYS A 47 -7.00 0.49 -3.93
C CYS A 47 -6.89 0.28 -2.42
N GLU A 48 -6.67 -0.96 -1.97
CA GLU A 48 -6.43 -1.27 -0.55
C GLU A 48 -5.17 -0.58 -0.03
N ALA A 49 -4.06 -0.64 -0.79
CA ALA A 49 -2.82 0.03 -0.45
C ALA A 49 -3.00 1.55 -0.37
N ALA A 50 -3.76 2.14 -1.31
CA ALA A 50 -4.08 3.56 -1.29
C ALA A 50 -4.88 3.96 -0.04
N ALA A 51 -5.89 3.18 0.34
CA ALA A 51 -6.65 3.41 1.58
C ALA A 51 -5.79 3.25 2.84
N LEU A 52 -4.93 2.23 2.89
CA LEU A 52 -4.02 1.97 4.01
C LEU A 52 -2.97 3.08 4.15
N SER A 53 -2.48 3.63 3.04
CA SER A 53 -1.52 4.74 3.04
C SER A 53 -2.05 5.99 3.76
N ASN A 54 -3.35 6.28 3.60
CA ASN A 54 -3.99 7.40 4.29
C ASN A 54 -4.00 7.19 5.81
N LYS A 55 -4.25 5.95 6.26
CA LYS A 55 -4.14 5.60 7.69
C LYS A 55 -2.71 5.84 8.19
N PHE A 56 -1.68 5.37 7.48
CA PHE A 56 -0.29 5.60 7.89
C PHE A 56 0.08 7.09 7.98
N ARG A 57 -0.41 7.92 7.05
CA ARG A 57 -0.21 9.38 7.11
C ARG A 57 -0.86 10.00 8.35
N ILE A 58 -2.06 9.56 8.71
CA ILE A 58 -2.77 10.01 9.91
C ILE A 58 -2.04 9.56 11.17
N TYR A 59 -1.66 8.28 11.27
CA TYR A 59 -0.90 7.75 12.40
C TYR A 59 0.42 8.50 12.60
N ARG A 60 1.14 8.82 11.52
CA ARG A 60 2.38 9.61 11.59
C ARG A 60 2.12 11.04 12.09
N LYS A 61 1.01 11.67 11.70
CA LYS A 61 0.63 12.99 12.22
C LYS A 61 0.22 12.96 13.68
N ALA A 62 -0.36 11.85 14.15
CA ALA A 62 -0.80 11.70 15.54
C ALA A 62 0.34 11.36 16.52
N HIS A 63 1.41 10.73 16.03
CA HIS A 63 2.57 10.31 16.82
C HIS A 63 3.86 11.12 16.53
N GLY A 64 3.79 12.11 15.65
CA GLY A 64 4.91 12.95 15.21
C GLY A 64 4.95 14.31 15.90
#